data_AF-A0A429GG51-F1
#
_entry.id   AF-A0A429GG51-F1
#
_cell.length_a   1.000
_cell.length_b   1.000
_cell.length_c   1.000
_cell.angle_alpha   90.00
_cell.angle_beta   90.00
_cell.angle_gamma   90.00
#
_symmetry.space_group_name_H-M   'P 1'
#
loop_
_entity.id
_entity.type
_entity.pdbx_description
1 polymer ?
#
loop_
_entity_poly.entity_id
_entity_poly.type
_entity_poly.pdbx_seq_one_letter_code
_entity_poly.pdbx_strand_id
1 'polypeptide(L)'
;MDTNMGAESEEVRFEDLDLVYIIPFDLGAPIEAEDLKELLERFSERYKMVEGIWIPPSEEGRPTPQFVYRKAKELGIEDAEKISIEELMKNEKLREEIDKAHTMFEAIFSADSDVLDPEYLELGRYARLKLTDLNVSIKDPELSYLNELKCELYLLLHCAGICVLTSWIHLNGNFSTDDLIKIERKLYYAESTIKDPFENIKEGTLYEFIEQEIIKPLWAVLFESEHGNYDTAFYALKKGDIAGDKIKEKLKTSYFPVSRVVCIRKHRCNGKCATAEDTVERHLKDIAGIYGTHGAWRYCREDATRKVLGENLSLDVHYAIFVSGAVSLFLGSTTLDEELKFAKDKELAYRLVELILVQPVEFLSLSGMILRVYTSVYRNKFREFRERKKRGEIVRPSEVAEIREGLMDGLEEYNNVSLFIKDPERSIMEHGKERLRLSGEADALKSLLKELDDMARTFYEEEALKEQVELAARQEDLSRKQVLLTILFGVFGAFQALEYLEPKLGFPYALAVTLAIFTLIYLFYYKLYPYIRGKLHLFRRKKAE
;
A
#
# COMPACT_ATOMS: atom_id res chain seq x y z
N MET A 1 -55.12 -32.67 28.61
CA MET A 1 -54.67 -31.40 29.21
C MET A 1 -53.20 -31.32 28.90
N ASP A 2 -52.94 -30.48 27.92
CA ASP A 2 -51.77 -30.51 27.06
C ASP A 2 -50.56 -29.90 27.73
N THR A 3 -49.47 -30.68 27.72
CA THR A 3 -48.11 -30.19 27.91
C THR A 3 -47.76 -29.33 26.70
N ASN A 4 -47.79 -28.01 26.90
CA ASN A 4 -47.23 -27.01 25.99
C ASN A 4 -45.71 -27.24 25.90
N MET A 5 -45.29 -28.19 25.05
CA MET A 5 -43.97 -28.16 24.44
C MET A 5 -43.93 -26.91 23.58
N GLY A 6 -43.19 -25.90 24.06
CA GLY A 6 -42.93 -24.70 23.27
C GLY A 6 -42.39 -25.10 21.90
N ALA A 7 -42.97 -24.54 20.85
CA ALA A 7 -42.42 -24.65 19.51
C ALA A 7 -40.98 -24.10 19.55
N GLU A 8 -39.99 -24.99 19.48
CA GLU A 8 -38.59 -24.60 19.32
C GLU A 8 -38.48 -23.82 18.00
N SER A 9 -38.14 -22.54 18.11
CA SER A 9 -37.93 -21.65 16.96
C SER A 9 -36.91 -22.25 15.99
N GLU A 10 -37.22 -22.31 14.70
CA GLU A 10 -36.27 -22.70 13.63
C GLU A 10 -35.16 -21.66 13.39
N GLU A 11 -35.18 -20.54 14.12
CA GLU A 11 -34.19 -19.46 13.98
C GLU A 11 -32.84 -19.84 14.59
N VAL A 12 -31.76 -19.66 13.82
CA VAL A 12 -30.39 -19.82 14.30
C VAL A 12 -30.04 -18.71 15.28
N ARG A 13 -29.30 -19.06 16.34
CA ARG A 13 -28.77 -18.10 17.31
C ARG A 13 -27.26 -18.17 17.37
N PHE A 14 -26.60 -17.04 17.51
CA PHE A 14 -25.14 -16.92 17.56
C PHE A 14 -24.69 -16.57 18.97
N GLU A 15 -23.73 -17.31 19.51
CA GLU A 15 -23.41 -17.28 20.94
C GLU A 15 -22.03 -16.73 21.26
N ASP A 16 -21.04 -17.04 20.42
CA ASP A 16 -19.63 -16.72 20.63
C ASP A 16 -19.04 -16.36 19.27
N LEU A 17 -18.50 -15.15 19.15
CA LEU A 17 -17.89 -14.65 17.93
C LEU A 17 -16.87 -13.54 18.19
N ASP A 18 -15.93 -13.39 17.26
CA ASP A 18 -15.07 -12.22 17.17
C ASP A 18 -15.52 -11.32 16.02
N LEU A 19 -15.59 -10.02 16.27
CA LEU A 19 -15.76 -8.99 15.26
C LEU A 19 -14.44 -8.26 15.08
N VAL A 20 -13.87 -8.34 13.89
CA VAL A 20 -12.58 -7.76 13.55
C VAL A 20 -12.77 -6.60 12.59
N TYR A 21 -12.26 -5.42 12.95
CA TYR A 21 -12.16 -4.28 12.04
C TYR A 21 -10.76 -4.19 11.46
N ILE A 22 -10.67 -4.11 10.14
CA ILE A 22 -9.40 -3.96 9.39
C ILE A 22 -9.43 -2.62 8.68
N ILE A 23 -8.51 -1.73 9.06
CA ILE A 23 -8.53 -0.31 8.73
C ILE A 23 -7.18 0.05 8.11
N PRO A 24 -7.02 -0.05 6.78
CA PRO A 24 -5.85 0.45 6.09
C PRO A 24 -5.86 1.98 6.01
N PHE A 25 -4.72 2.62 6.22
CA PHE A 25 -4.54 4.08 6.07
C PHE A 25 -3.16 4.44 5.54
N ASP A 26 -3.10 5.57 4.85
CA ASP A 26 -1.90 6.12 4.22
C ASP A 26 -1.08 6.93 5.23
N LEU A 27 0.25 6.78 5.19
CA LEU A 27 1.22 7.62 5.90
C LEU A 27 1.79 8.74 5.02
N GLY A 28 1.45 8.75 3.73
CA GLY A 28 1.70 9.81 2.76
C GLY A 28 3.03 9.73 2.01
N ALA A 29 3.98 8.88 2.45
CA ALA A 29 5.22 8.62 1.71
C ALA A 29 5.69 7.17 1.94
N PRO A 30 6.32 6.52 0.94
CA PRO A 30 7.04 5.27 1.17
C PRO A 30 8.16 5.48 2.19
N ILE A 31 8.50 4.41 2.90
CA ILE A 31 9.52 4.35 3.94
C ILE A 31 10.47 3.24 3.53
N GLU A 32 11.77 3.54 3.42
CA GLU A 32 12.77 2.52 3.11
C GLU A 32 12.78 1.44 4.21
N ALA A 33 13.11 0.20 3.86
CA ALA A 33 13.09 -0.91 4.83
C ALA A 33 14.06 -0.69 6.00
N GLU A 34 15.21 -0.04 5.75
CA GLU A 34 16.17 0.33 6.79
C GLU A 34 15.59 1.41 7.73
N ASP A 35 14.94 2.43 7.15
CA ASP A 35 14.29 3.52 7.87
C ASP A 35 13.06 3.05 8.65
N LEU A 36 12.38 1.99 8.18
CA LEU A 36 11.23 1.40 8.85
C LEU A 36 11.59 0.94 10.27
N LYS A 37 12.76 0.31 10.43
CA LYS A 37 13.25 -0.13 11.74
C LYS A 37 13.54 1.07 12.65
N GLU A 38 14.19 2.10 12.12
CA GLU A 38 14.49 3.33 12.87
C GLU A 38 13.21 4.07 13.28
N LEU A 39 12.24 4.17 12.38
CA LEU A 39 10.92 4.75 12.64
C LEU A 39 10.20 3.99 13.76
N LEU A 40 10.22 2.66 13.74
CA LEU A 40 9.57 1.83 14.77
C LEU A 40 10.22 2.00 16.15
N GLU A 41 11.55 2.08 16.20
CA GLU A 41 12.27 2.32 17.45
C GLU A 41 11.89 3.69 18.03
N ARG A 42 11.91 4.75 17.23
CA ARG A 42 11.46 6.10 17.64
C ARG A 42 9.98 6.13 18.03
N PHE A 43 9.12 5.50 17.23
CA PHE A 43 7.69 5.47 17.47
C PHE A 43 7.36 4.78 18.78
N SER A 44 7.90 3.59 19.02
CA SER A 44 7.65 2.80 20.23
C SER A 44 8.22 3.45 21.50
N GLU A 45 9.34 4.16 21.40
CA GLU A 45 9.88 4.93 22.53
C GLU A 45 8.94 6.05 23.01
N ARG A 46 8.24 6.69 22.07
CA ARG A 46 7.37 7.84 22.34
C ARG A 46 5.92 7.46 22.56
N TYR A 47 5.45 6.45 21.85
CA TYR A 47 4.07 6.03 21.84
C TYR A 47 3.88 4.84 22.77
N LYS A 48 3.54 5.16 24.02
CA LYS A 48 3.42 4.18 25.13
C LYS A 48 2.42 3.05 24.88
N MET A 49 1.57 3.16 23.86
CA MET A 49 0.61 2.10 23.53
C MET A 49 1.23 0.93 22.77
N VAL A 50 2.47 1.03 22.25
CA VAL A 50 3.14 -0.11 21.61
C VAL A 50 3.66 -1.08 22.69
N GLU A 51 3.21 -2.32 22.64
CA GLU A 51 3.58 -3.37 23.59
C GLU A 51 4.63 -4.33 23.03
N GLY A 52 4.50 -4.68 21.75
CA GLY A 52 5.38 -5.63 21.07
C GLY A 52 5.66 -5.23 19.64
N ILE A 53 6.84 -5.61 19.15
CA ILE A 53 7.29 -5.35 17.78
C ILE A 53 7.87 -6.64 17.21
N TRP A 54 7.52 -6.94 15.96
CA TRP A 54 8.13 -8.00 15.17
C TRP A 54 8.41 -7.48 13.76
N ILE A 55 9.59 -7.82 13.24
CA ILE A 55 10.04 -7.44 11.89
C ILE A 55 10.58 -8.72 11.23
N PRO A 56 10.00 -9.17 10.10
CA PRO A 56 10.56 -10.27 9.32
C PRO A 56 12.02 -10.02 8.91
N PRO A 57 12.86 -11.07 8.78
CA PRO A 57 12.57 -12.48 9.02
C PRO A 57 12.89 -12.93 10.46
N SER A 58 12.79 -12.04 11.46
CA SER A 58 13.07 -12.41 12.86
C SER A 58 12.20 -13.60 13.29
N GLU A 59 12.77 -14.57 13.98
CA GLU A 59 12.00 -15.70 14.55
C GLU A 59 11.20 -15.27 15.79
N GLU A 60 11.61 -14.19 16.45
CA GLU A 60 11.01 -13.72 17.70
C GLU A 60 10.53 -12.27 17.60
N GLY A 61 9.37 -11.99 18.20
CA GLY A 61 8.92 -10.65 18.53
C GLY A 61 9.54 -10.19 19.85
N ARG A 62 9.72 -8.88 20.02
CA ARG A 62 10.26 -8.29 21.25
C ARG A 62 9.23 -7.41 21.96
N PRO A 63 9.09 -7.49 23.29
CA PRO A 63 8.33 -6.50 24.05
C PRO A 63 9.06 -5.16 24.07
N THR A 64 8.30 -4.07 24.10
CA THR A 64 8.87 -2.73 24.27
C THR A 64 9.32 -2.53 25.73
N PRO A 65 10.40 -1.77 25.97
CA PRO A 65 10.84 -1.47 27.33
C PRO A 65 9.71 -0.90 28.21
N GLN A 66 8.91 0.00 27.66
CA GLN A 66 7.78 0.65 28.32
C GLN A 66 6.75 -0.38 28.81
N PHE A 67 6.46 -1.40 28.00
CA PHE A 67 5.55 -2.47 28.36
C PHE A 67 6.11 -3.36 29.48
N VAL A 68 7.39 -3.74 29.38
CA VAL A 68 8.08 -4.53 30.43
C VAL A 68 8.05 -3.79 31.76
N TYR A 69 8.39 -2.49 31.79
CA TYR A 69 8.35 -1.69 33.01
C TYR A 69 6.93 -1.59 33.58
N ARG A 70 5.92 -1.43 32.72
CA ARG A 70 4.50 -1.39 33.14
C ARG A 70 4.10 -2.70 33.81
N LYS A 71 4.39 -3.84 33.19
CA LYS A 71 4.11 -5.17 33.75
C LYS A 71 4.88 -5.45 35.04
N ALA A 72 6.14 -5.04 35.11
CA ALA A 72 6.92 -5.15 36.35
C ALA A 72 6.28 -4.37 37.50
N LYS A 73 5.78 -3.15 37.22
CA LYS A 73 5.06 -2.33 38.21
C LYS A 73 3.71 -2.92 38.62
N GLU A 74 2.94 -3.46 37.67
CA GLU A 74 1.69 -4.19 37.95
C GLU A 74 1.93 -5.38 38.89
N LEU A 75 3.11 -6.01 38.81
CA LEU A 75 3.53 -7.10 39.68
C LEU A 75 4.13 -6.65 41.02
N GLY A 76 4.23 -5.33 41.27
CA GLY A 76 4.76 -4.78 42.52
C GLY A 76 6.29 -4.72 42.60
N ILE A 77 7.00 -4.80 41.48
CA ILE A 77 8.46 -4.63 41.44
C ILE A 77 8.77 -3.13 41.59
N GLU A 78 9.32 -2.74 42.75
CA GLU A 78 9.70 -1.36 43.04
C GLU A 78 10.87 -0.91 42.15
N ASP A 79 10.89 0.38 41.79
CA ASP A 79 11.97 0.99 41.01
C ASP A 79 12.28 0.28 39.67
N ALA A 80 11.30 -0.40 39.06
CA ALA A 80 11.48 -1.16 37.82
C ALA A 80 12.15 -0.35 36.70
N GLU A 81 11.86 0.96 36.58
CA GLU A 81 12.46 1.86 35.58
C GLU A 81 13.98 2.07 35.74
N LYS A 82 14.55 1.70 36.89
CA LYS A 82 16.01 1.77 37.16
C LYS A 82 16.72 0.44 36.90
N ILE A 83 15.98 -0.64 36.66
CA ILE A 83 16.50 -1.99 36.41
C ILE A 83 16.60 -2.18 34.89
N SER A 84 17.67 -2.80 34.40
CA SER A 84 17.76 -3.08 32.96
C SER A 84 16.70 -4.10 32.54
N ILE A 85 16.27 -4.04 31.28
CA ILE A 85 15.26 -4.97 30.75
C ILE A 85 15.75 -6.42 30.86
N GLU A 86 17.03 -6.68 30.59
CA GLU A 86 17.61 -8.02 30.67
C GLU A 86 17.56 -8.58 32.09
N GLU A 87 17.69 -7.73 33.12
CA GLU A 87 17.59 -8.14 34.51
C GLU A 87 16.12 -8.36 34.93
N LEU A 88 15.19 -7.49 34.48
CA LEU A 88 13.76 -7.68 34.73
C LEU A 88 13.25 -8.99 34.10
N MET A 89 13.67 -9.31 32.88
CA MET A 89 13.24 -10.52 32.16
C MET A 89 13.76 -11.83 32.78
N LYS A 90 14.66 -11.79 33.77
CA LYS A 90 15.01 -12.97 34.59
C LYS A 90 13.94 -13.34 35.60
N ASN A 91 13.01 -12.43 35.91
CA ASN A 91 11.88 -12.72 36.79
C ASN A 91 10.86 -13.61 36.03
N GLU A 92 10.75 -14.87 36.45
CA GLU A 92 9.89 -15.87 35.81
C GLU A 92 8.42 -15.42 35.73
N LYS A 93 7.88 -14.85 36.81
CA LYS A 93 6.49 -14.39 36.85
C LYS A 93 6.24 -13.22 35.89
N LEU A 94 7.18 -12.28 35.78
CA LEU A 94 7.09 -11.17 34.83
C LEU A 94 7.12 -11.69 33.39
N ARG A 95 8.02 -12.62 33.11
CA ARG A 95 8.11 -13.27 31.79
C ARG A 95 6.81 -13.99 31.44
N GLU A 96 6.24 -14.78 32.35
CA GLU A 96 4.95 -15.47 32.13
C GLU A 96 3.80 -14.50 31.81
N GLU A 97 3.72 -13.35 32.49
CA GLU A 97 2.69 -12.35 32.23
C GLU A 97 2.89 -11.63 30.88
N ILE A 98 4.15 -11.42 30.47
CA ILE A 98 4.48 -10.87 29.15
C ILE A 98 4.12 -11.88 28.07
N ASP A 99 4.57 -13.12 28.20
CA ASP A 99 4.33 -14.20 27.23
C ASP A 99 2.81 -14.42 27.08
N LYS A 100 2.05 -14.39 28.18
CA LYS A 100 0.58 -14.46 28.16
C LYS A 100 -0.06 -13.28 27.44
N ALA A 101 0.42 -12.06 27.66
CA ALA A 101 -0.10 -10.88 26.97
C ALA A 101 0.24 -10.91 25.47
N HIS A 102 1.37 -11.52 25.10
CA HIS A 102 1.88 -11.57 23.73
C HIS A 102 1.47 -12.84 22.97
N THR A 103 0.79 -13.80 23.60
CA THR A 103 0.48 -15.09 22.98
C THR A 103 -0.23 -14.97 21.64
N MET A 104 -1.25 -14.09 21.53
CA MET A 104 -1.93 -13.85 20.26
C MET A 104 -1.06 -13.09 19.25
N PHE A 105 -0.17 -12.21 19.71
CA PHE A 105 0.78 -11.52 18.84
C PHE A 105 1.80 -12.49 18.22
N GLU A 106 2.29 -13.44 19.02
CA GLU A 106 3.15 -14.54 18.58
C GLU A 106 2.45 -15.44 17.57
N ALA A 107 1.19 -15.77 17.81
CA ALA A 107 0.36 -16.51 16.86
C ALA A 107 0.26 -15.79 15.50
N ILE A 108 0.05 -14.47 15.49
CA ILE A 108 -0.05 -13.69 14.24
C ILE A 108 1.24 -13.77 13.44
N PHE A 109 2.40 -13.46 14.04
CA PHE A 109 3.64 -13.44 13.26
C PHE A 109 4.17 -14.85 12.92
N SER A 110 3.84 -15.85 13.73
CA SER A 110 4.14 -17.25 13.40
C SER A 110 3.33 -17.69 12.19
N ALA A 111 2.03 -17.35 12.18
CA ALA A 111 1.17 -17.64 11.04
C ALA A 111 1.64 -16.89 9.78
N ASP A 112 2.04 -15.61 9.88
CA ASP A 112 2.67 -14.88 8.76
C ASP A 112 3.87 -15.65 8.20
N SER A 113 4.78 -16.11 9.09
CA SER A 113 5.97 -16.87 8.71
C SER A 113 5.66 -18.21 8.06
N ASP A 114 4.53 -18.82 8.42
CA ASP A 114 4.10 -20.10 7.89
C ASP A 114 3.46 -19.98 6.50
N VAL A 115 2.70 -18.93 6.22
CA VAL A 115 1.83 -18.86 5.03
C VAL A 115 2.36 -17.94 3.92
N LEU A 116 3.24 -17.00 4.25
CA LEU A 116 3.83 -16.06 3.30
C LEU A 116 5.07 -16.64 2.62
N ASP A 117 5.37 -16.14 1.44
CA ASP A 117 6.59 -16.47 0.71
C ASP A 117 7.84 -16.07 1.51
N PRO A 118 8.76 -17.01 1.78
CA PRO A 118 10.01 -16.73 2.47
C PRO A 118 10.83 -15.61 1.81
N GLU A 119 10.84 -15.50 0.47
CA GLU A 119 11.57 -14.45 -0.23
C GLU A 119 10.99 -13.06 0.12
N TYR A 120 9.67 -12.95 0.31
CA TYR A 120 9.04 -11.69 0.73
C TYR A 120 9.38 -11.34 2.19
N LEU A 121 9.40 -12.34 3.08
CA LEU A 121 9.77 -12.15 4.49
C LEU A 121 11.23 -11.71 4.63
N GLU A 122 12.14 -12.26 3.82
CA GLU A 122 13.56 -11.86 3.81
C GLU A 122 13.77 -10.39 3.44
N LEU A 123 12.85 -9.78 2.66
CA LEU A 123 12.94 -8.37 2.30
C LEU A 123 12.62 -7.42 3.47
N GLY A 124 12.03 -7.89 4.57
CA GLY A 124 11.73 -7.05 5.74
C GLY A 124 10.82 -5.86 5.43
N ARG A 125 9.90 -6.00 4.46
CA ARG A 125 9.09 -4.90 3.88
C ARG A 125 7.99 -4.39 4.81
N TYR A 126 7.72 -5.09 5.91
CA TYR A 126 6.72 -4.67 6.88
C TYR A 126 7.11 -5.03 8.30
N ALA A 127 6.38 -4.48 9.27
CA ALA A 127 6.49 -4.84 10.67
C ALA A 127 5.11 -5.04 11.28
N ARG A 128 5.04 -5.93 12.27
CA ARG A 128 3.87 -6.13 13.12
C ARG A 128 4.10 -5.44 14.45
N LEU A 129 3.08 -4.77 14.96
CA LEU A 129 3.06 -4.18 16.29
C LEU A 129 1.84 -4.70 17.05
N LYS A 130 2.04 -5.10 18.30
CA LYS A 130 0.96 -5.24 19.27
C LYS A 130 0.74 -3.89 19.93
N LEU A 131 -0.48 -3.38 19.89
CA LEU A 131 -0.89 -2.21 20.64
C LEU A 131 -1.61 -2.62 21.91
N THR A 132 -1.73 -1.67 22.82
CA THR A 132 -2.32 -1.89 24.13
C THR A 132 -3.81 -2.21 24.04
N ASP A 133 -4.22 -3.29 24.71
CA ASP A 133 -5.62 -3.71 24.81
C ASP A 133 -6.49 -2.61 25.45
N LEU A 134 -7.70 -2.41 24.92
CA LEU A 134 -8.65 -1.41 25.40
C LEU A 134 -9.87 -2.07 26.04
N ASN A 135 -10.45 -1.40 27.03
CA ASN A 135 -11.79 -1.73 27.54
C ASN A 135 -12.79 -0.69 27.02
N VAL A 136 -13.80 -1.15 26.30
CA VAL A 136 -14.80 -0.32 25.62
C VAL A 136 -16.17 -0.56 26.27
N SER A 137 -16.65 0.41 27.03
CA SER A 137 -17.99 0.38 27.64
C SER A 137 -18.99 1.10 26.75
N ILE A 138 -19.97 0.39 26.20
CA ILE A 138 -20.95 0.94 25.26
C ILE A 138 -22.02 1.78 25.99
N LYS A 139 -22.21 3.02 25.52
CA LYS A 139 -23.24 3.95 26.01
C LYS A 139 -24.44 4.08 25.09
N ASP A 140 -24.27 3.73 23.81
CA ASP A 140 -25.37 3.73 22.85
C ASP A 140 -26.54 2.84 23.34
N PRO A 141 -27.74 3.40 23.56
CA PRO A 141 -28.89 2.64 24.04
C PRO A 141 -29.22 1.43 23.15
N GLU A 142 -28.98 1.55 21.85
CA GLU A 142 -29.29 0.52 20.87
C GLU A 142 -28.38 -0.71 20.94
N LEU A 143 -27.20 -0.56 21.54
CA LEU A 143 -26.18 -1.61 21.72
C LEU A 143 -25.79 -1.81 23.20
N SER A 144 -26.55 -1.21 24.11
CA SER A 144 -26.29 -1.25 25.56
C SER A 144 -26.26 -2.66 26.17
N TYR A 145 -26.82 -3.65 25.46
CA TYR A 145 -26.77 -5.06 25.85
C TYR A 145 -25.38 -5.70 25.70
N LEU A 146 -24.43 -5.04 25.00
CA LEU A 146 -23.08 -5.55 24.77
C LEU A 146 -22.13 -5.36 25.97
N ASN A 147 -22.56 -4.69 27.06
CA ASN A 147 -21.75 -4.44 28.26
C ASN A 147 -20.35 -3.85 27.95
N GLU A 148 -19.35 -4.18 28.77
CA GLU A 148 -17.95 -3.82 28.58
C GLU A 148 -17.26 -4.85 27.67
N LEU A 149 -16.63 -4.35 26.61
CA LEU A 149 -15.98 -5.14 25.57
C LEU A 149 -14.47 -4.98 25.66
N LYS A 150 -13.74 -6.09 25.57
CA LYS A 150 -12.28 -6.06 25.41
C LYS A 150 -11.96 -5.92 23.92
N CYS A 151 -11.10 -4.96 23.58
CA CYS A 151 -10.66 -4.69 22.22
C CYS A 151 -9.13 -4.84 22.14
N GLU A 152 -8.65 -5.81 21.37
CA GLU A 152 -7.23 -6.02 21.13
C GLU A 152 -6.82 -5.38 19.81
N LEU A 153 -5.65 -4.74 19.79
CA LEU A 153 -5.23 -3.90 18.67
C LEU A 153 -3.88 -4.35 18.13
N TYR A 154 -3.80 -4.50 16.82
CA TYR A 154 -2.59 -4.89 16.10
C TYR A 154 -2.38 -3.97 14.91
N LEU A 155 -1.13 -3.67 14.57
CA LEU A 155 -0.79 -2.81 13.46
C LEU A 155 0.21 -3.52 12.55
N LEU A 156 -0.06 -3.50 11.24
CA LEU A 156 0.91 -3.84 10.20
C LEU A 156 1.40 -2.54 9.57
N LEU A 157 2.69 -2.25 9.65
CA LEU A 157 3.32 -1.08 9.02
C LEU A 157 4.15 -1.53 7.82
N HIS A 158 3.81 -1.07 6.61
CA HIS A 158 4.44 -1.48 5.35
C HIS A 158 5.31 -0.36 4.75
N CYS A 159 6.43 -0.72 4.13
CA CYS A 159 7.39 0.19 3.46
C CYS A 159 6.77 1.05 2.35
N ALA A 160 5.62 0.64 1.80
CA ALA A 160 4.85 1.45 0.85
C ALA A 160 4.25 2.74 1.48
N GLY A 161 4.44 2.95 2.79
CA GLY A 161 3.88 4.08 3.52
C GLY A 161 2.42 3.83 3.90
N ILE A 162 2.07 2.59 4.21
CA ILE A 162 0.69 2.19 4.50
C ILE A 162 0.69 1.40 5.80
N CYS A 163 -0.26 1.73 6.65
CA CYS A 163 -0.58 0.97 7.84
C CYS A 163 -1.87 0.20 7.65
N VAL A 164 -1.99 -0.96 8.28
CA VAL A 164 -3.26 -1.66 8.48
C VAL A 164 -3.45 -1.87 9.98
N LEU A 165 -4.48 -1.23 10.54
CA LEU A 165 -4.89 -1.46 11.92
C LEU A 165 -5.94 -2.57 11.96
N THR A 166 -5.72 -3.56 12.80
CA THR A 166 -6.63 -4.68 13.04
C THR A 166 -7.11 -4.60 14.49
N SER A 167 -8.43 -4.46 14.68
CA SER A 167 -9.08 -4.37 15.99
C SER A 167 -9.98 -5.58 16.20
N TRP A 168 -9.65 -6.41 17.20
CA TRP A 168 -10.38 -7.62 17.55
C TRP A 168 -11.28 -7.37 18.75
N ILE A 169 -12.58 -7.60 18.58
CA ILE A 169 -13.57 -7.44 19.64
C ILE A 169 -14.32 -8.76 19.83
N HIS A 170 -14.17 -9.34 21.00
CA HIS A 170 -14.87 -10.56 21.37
C HIS A 170 -16.27 -10.28 21.86
N LEU A 171 -17.26 -11.03 21.36
CA LEU A 171 -18.67 -10.85 21.63
C LEU A 171 -19.30 -12.18 22.06
N ASN A 172 -19.82 -12.20 23.29
CA ASN A 172 -20.60 -13.31 23.83
C ASN A 172 -22.05 -12.89 24.05
N GLY A 173 -22.99 -13.74 23.65
CA GLY A 173 -24.41 -13.44 23.82
C GLY A 173 -25.35 -14.50 23.27
N ASN A 174 -26.54 -14.05 22.86
CA ASN A 174 -27.54 -14.90 22.20
C ASN A 174 -28.17 -14.05 21.08
N PHE A 175 -27.37 -13.81 20.05
CA PHE A 175 -27.67 -12.88 18.97
C PHE A 175 -28.51 -13.54 17.89
N SER A 176 -29.51 -12.82 17.39
CA SER A 176 -30.17 -13.12 16.12
C SER A 176 -29.32 -12.63 14.94
N THR A 177 -29.68 -13.05 13.73
CA THR A 177 -29.14 -12.49 12.48
C THR A 177 -29.26 -10.96 12.42
N ASP A 178 -30.40 -10.39 12.85
CA ASP A 178 -30.60 -8.94 12.86
C ASP A 178 -29.71 -8.23 13.88
N ASP A 179 -29.47 -8.86 15.04
CA ASP A 179 -28.57 -8.32 16.07
C ASP A 179 -27.15 -8.24 15.51
N LEU A 180 -26.64 -9.30 14.86
CA LEU A 180 -25.30 -9.28 14.26
C LEU A 180 -25.16 -8.21 13.17
N ILE A 181 -26.12 -8.12 12.25
CA ILE A 181 -26.11 -7.06 11.21
C ILE A 181 -26.12 -5.67 11.86
N LYS A 182 -26.85 -5.50 12.96
CA LYS A 182 -26.92 -4.23 13.69
C LYS A 182 -25.59 -3.90 14.38
N ILE A 183 -25.02 -4.85 15.12
CA ILE A 183 -23.74 -4.70 15.82
C ILE A 183 -22.65 -4.34 14.81
N GLU A 184 -22.54 -5.11 13.75
CA GLU A 184 -21.52 -4.94 12.71
C GLU A 184 -21.56 -3.55 12.05
N ARG A 185 -22.75 -3.01 11.84
CA ARG A 185 -22.94 -1.67 11.24
C ARG A 185 -22.74 -0.52 12.21
N LYS A 186 -23.06 -0.70 13.50
CA LYS A 186 -23.16 0.40 14.46
C LYS A 186 -22.04 0.45 15.49
N LEU A 187 -21.48 -0.69 15.89
CA LEU A 187 -20.56 -0.77 17.04
C LEU A 187 -19.34 0.16 16.89
N TYR A 188 -18.76 0.23 15.69
CA TYR A 188 -17.60 1.10 15.42
C TYR A 188 -17.85 2.59 15.66
N TYR A 189 -19.11 3.03 15.51
CA TYR A 189 -19.56 4.40 15.67
C TYR A 189 -20.44 4.60 16.91
N ALA A 190 -20.55 3.59 17.76
CA ALA A 190 -21.37 3.66 18.97
C ALA A 190 -20.69 4.58 19.98
N GLU A 191 -21.48 5.43 20.64
CA GLU A 191 -21.00 6.21 21.78
C GLU A 191 -20.53 5.25 22.88
N SER A 192 -19.35 5.50 23.42
CA SER A 192 -18.66 4.60 24.34
C SER A 192 -17.72 5.36 25.28
N THR A 193 -17.41 4.72 26.40
CA THR A 193 -16.27 5.07 27.25
C THR A 193 -15.14 4.09 26.96
N ILE A 194 -14.00 4.59 26.52
CA ILE A 194 -12.81 3.79 26.21
C ILE A 194 -11.77 4.03 27.30
N LYS A 195 -11.40 2.96 28.00
CA LYS A 195 -10.38 2.96 29.04
C LYS A 195 -9.14 2.23 28.54
N ASP A 196 -8.00 2.91 28.59
CA ASP A 196 -6.70 2.29 28.38
C ASP A 196 -6.12 1.72 29.70
N PRO A 197 -5.11 0.83 29.64
CA PRO A 197 -4.39 0.31 30.80
C PRO A 197 -3.57 1.34 31.59
N PHE A 198 -3.48 2.57 31.10
CA PHE A 198 -2.90 3.70 31.83
C PHE A 198 -3.97 4.48 32.63
N GLU A 199 -5.19 3.93 32.72
CA GLU A 199 -6.35 4.52 33.35
C GLU A 199 -6.83 5.84 32.71
N ASN A 200 -6.38 6.14 31.50
CA ASN A 200 -6.95 7.25 30.75
C ASN A 200 -8.34 6.85 30.25
N ILE A 201 -9.30 7.71 30.54
CA ILE A 201 -10.70 7.52 30.13
C ILE A 201 -10.99 8.52 29.02
N LYS A 202 -11.49 8.02 27.89
CA LYS A 202 -11.95 8.84 26.77
C LYS A 202 -13.41 8.55 26.46
N GLU A 203 -14.13 9.62 26.17
CA GLU A 203 -15.52 9.58 25.76
C GLU A 203 -15.60 9.83 24.27
N GLY A 204 -16.37 9.02 23.55
CA GLY A 204 -16.53 9.12 22.10
C GLY A 204 -16.79 7.77 21.45
N THR A 205 -16.46 7.65 20.18
CA THR A 205 -16.59 6.39 19.42
C THR A 205 -15.27 5.66 19.29
N LEU A 206 -15.33 4.35 18.99
CA LEU A 206 -14.12 3.58 18.66
C LEU A 206 -13.40 4.16 17.42
N TYR A 207 -14.17 4.61 16.42
CA TYR A 207 -13.67 5.34 15.27
C TYR A 207 -12.84 6.58 15.67
N GLU A 208 -13.40 7.47 16.50
CA GLU A 208 -12.73 8.70 16.94
C GLU A 208 -11.47 8.40 17.74
N PHE A 209 -11.52 7.38 18.61
CA PHE A 209 -10.35 6.95 19.37
C PHE A 209 -9.24 6.48 18.44
N ILE A 210 -9.54 5.59 17.49
CA ILE A 210 -8.55 5.07 16.55
C ILE A 210 -7.96 6.23 15.72
N GLU A 211 -8.80 7.12 15.20
CA GLU A 211 -8.35 8.26 14.39
C GLU A 211 -7.42 9.19 15.20
N GLN A 212 -7.83 9.60 16.40
CA GLN A 212 -7.09 10.61 17.18
C GLN A 212 -5.91 10.04 17.94
N GLU A 213 -6.02 8.82 18.46
CA GLU A 213 -5.02 8.23 19.34
C GLU A 213 -4.03 7.35 18.62
N ILE A 214 -4.39 6.72 17.49
CA ILE A 214 -3.52 5.75 16.80
C ILE A 214 -3.05 6.30 15.46
N ILE A 215 -3.98 6.65 14.57
CA ILE A 215 -3.68 7.08 13.20
C ILE A 215 -2.95 8.43 13.21
N LYS A 216 -3.52 9.43 13.89
CA LYS A 216 -2.97 10.79 13.86
C LYS A 216 -1.56 10.90 14.45
N PRO A 217 -1.18 10.19 15.53
CA PRO A 217 0.20 10.21 16.00
C PRO A 217 1.19 9.60 15.01
N LEU A 218 0.80 8.59 14.23
CA LEU A 218 1.65 8.02 13.17
C LEU A 218 1.89 9.00 12.01
N TRP A 219 0.96 9.92 11.75
CA TRP A 219 1.16 10.98 10.77
C TRP A 219 2.23 12.02 11.15
N ALA A 220 2.87 11.91 12.33
CA ALA A 220 4.04 12.72 12.65
C ALA A 220 5.18 12.56 11.64
N VAL A 221 5.29 11.38 11.01
CA VAL A 221 6.27 11.09 9.94
C VAL A 221 6.19 12.09 8.77
N LEU A 222 5.00 12.63 8.49
CA LEU A 222 4.77 13.60 7.39
C LEU A 222 5.44 14.96 7.61
N PHE A 223 5.78 15.27 8.87
CA PHE A 223 6.20 16.60 9.30
C PHE A 223 7.62 16.60 9.88
N GLU A 224 8.34 15.48 9.80
CA GLU A 224 9.71 15.37 10.30
C GLU A 224 10.65 16.41 9.69
N SER A 225 10.59 16.59 8.37
CA SER A 225 11.43 17.55 7.66
C SER A 225 11.12 19.01 8.02
N GLU A 226 9.87 19.32 8.36
CA GLU A 226 9.42 20.67 8.74
C GLU A 226 9.75 21.01 10.19
N HIS A 227 9.70 20.01 11.08
CA HIS A 227 9.95 20.17 12.52
C HIS A 227 11.34 19.70 12.95
N GLY A 228 12.17 19.27 12.01
CA GLY A 228 13.55 18.82 12.20
C GLY A 228 13.69 17.34 12.61
N ASN A 229 12.73 16.77 13.35
CA ASN A 229 12.69 15.34 13.70
C ASN A 229 11.28 14.87 14.06
N TYR A 230 11.11 13.55 14.11
CA TYR A 230 9.87 12.87 14.50
C TYR A 230 9.31 13.36 15.84
N ASP A 231 10.16 13.47 16.86
CA ASP A 231 9.72 13.85 18.20
C ASP A 231 9.04 15.21 18.22
N THR A 232 9.64 16.19 17.57
CA THR A 232 9.15 17.57 17.52
C THR A 232 7.85 17.64 16.70
N ALA A 233 7.77 16.90 15.60
CA ALA A 233 6.54 16.75 14.80
C ALA A 233 5.41 16.10 15.60
N PHE A 234 5.70 15.03 16.34
CA PHE A 234 4.76 14.33 17.20
C PHE A 234 4.20 15.25 18.30
N TYR A 235 5.07 16.01 18.98
CA TYR A 235 4.63 16.98 19.98
C TYR A 235 3.79 18.11 19.38
N ALA A 236 4.14 18.60 18.19
CA ALA A 236 3.36 19.61 17.48
C ALA A 236 1.96 19.10 17.10
N LEU A 237 1.85 17.87 16.59
CA LEU A 237 0.57 17.21 16.32
C LEU A 237 -0.28 17.06 17.59
N LYS A 238 0.34 16.62 18.68
CA LYS A 238 -0.35 16.43 19.97
C LYS A 238 -0.85 17.74 20.57
N LYS A 239 -0.14 18.85 20.35
CA LYS A 239 -0.56 20.19 20.77
C LYS A 239 -1.62 20.82 19.86
N GLY A 240 -1.85 20.24 18.69
CA GLY A 240 -2.76 20.80 17.68
C GLY A 240 -2.13 21.91 16.83
N ASP A 241 -0.80 22.03 16.83
CA ASP A 241 -0.07 23.03 16.03
C ASP A 241 -0.10 22.68 14.53
N ILE A 242 -0.32 21.40 14.21
CA ILE A 242 -0.52 20.89 12.86
C ILE A 242 -2.02 20.68 12.65
N ALA A 243 -2.61 21.53 11.82
CA ALA A 243 -4.02 21.49 11.46
C ALA A 243 -4.34 20.30 10.52
N GLY A 244 -5.56 19.78 10.59
CA GLY A 244 -5.95 18.57 9.85
C GLY A 244 -6.00 18.74 8.32
N ASP A 245 -6.17 19.96 7.83
CA ASP A 245 -6.04 20.31 6.42
C ASP A 245 -4.61 20.10 5.90
N LYS A 246 -3.59 20.52 6.66
CA LYS A 246 -2.18 20.29 6.32
C LYS A 246 -1.84 18.80 6.23
N ILE A 247 -2.44 17.98 7.10
CA ILE A 247 -2.29 16.52 7.04
C ILE A 247 -2.87 16.01 5.72
N LYS A 248 -4.10 16.41 5.39
CA LYS A 248 -4.79 15.99 4.16
C LYS A 248 -4.05 16.42 2.89
N GLU A 249 -3.35 17.54 2.91
CA GLU A 249 -2.53 18.01 1.78
C GLU A 249 -1.31 17.12 1.51
N LYS A 250 -0.73 16.53 2.56
CA LYS A 250 0.45 15.66 2.46
C LYS A 250 0.11 14.19 2.24
N LEU A 251 -1.08 13.76 2.63
CA LEU A 251 -1.54 12.40 2.35
C LEU A 251 -1.81 12.22 0.85
N LYS A 252 -1.40 11.06 0.32
CA LYS A 252 -1.75 10.63 -1.03
C LYS A 252 -3.24 10.27 -1.12
N THR A 253 -3.82 9.79 -0.02
CA THR A 253 -5.26 9.67 0.17
C THR A 253 -5.68 9.86 1.63
N SER A 254 -6.76 10.60 1.86
CA SER A 254 -7.37 10.75 3.19
C SER A 254 -8.47 9.72 3.47
N TYR A 255 -8.74 8.82 2.52
CA TYR A 255 -9.77 7.81 2.63
C TYR A 255 -9.19 6.50 3.18
N PHE A 256 -9.73 6.02 4.29
CA PHE A 256 -9.40 4.73 4.88
C PHE A 256 -10.66 3.86 4.97
N PRO A 257 -10.85 2.88 4.05
CA PRO A 257 -11.99 1.98 4.10
C PRO A 257 -11.93 1.12 5.37
N VAL A 258 -13.09 0.74 5.89
CA VAL A 258 -13.17 -0.20 7.03
C VAL A 258 -13.73 -1.51 6.50
N SER A 259 -12.86 -2.52 6.43
CA SER A 259 -13.24 -3.91 6.18
C SER A 259 -13.60 -4.57 7.50
N ARG A 260 -14.57 -5.49 7.49
CA ARG A 260 -15.01 -6.21 8.68
C ARG A 260 -14.85 -7.70 8.46
N VAL A 261 -14.44 -8.42 9.49
CA VAL A 261 -14.48 -9.88 9.54
C VAL A 261 -15.33 -10.30 10.71
N VAL A 262 -16.36 -11.10 10.44
CA VAL A 262 -17.21 -11.70 11.46
C VAL A 262 -16.78 -13.16 11.60
N CYS A 263 -16.26 -13.54 12.77
CA CYS A 263 -15.82 -14.89 13.05
C CYS A 263 -16.79 -15.56 14.02
N ILE A 264 -17.77 -16.28 13.50
CA ILE A 264 -18.78 -16.98 14.31
C ILE A 264 -18.20 -18.31 14.76
N ARG A 265 -17.88 -18.44 16.05
CA ARG A 265 -17.29 -19.66 16.62
C ARG A 265 -18.35 -20.67 17.03
N LYS A 266 -19.48 -20.16 17.53
CA LYS A 266 -20.55 -20.97 18.09
C LYS A 266 -21.93 -20.45 17.73
N HIS A 267 -22.78 -21.36 17.28
CA HIS A 267 -24.19 -21.14 17.00
C HIS A 267 -25.06 -22.30 17.49
N ARG A 268 -26.34 -22.00 17.71
CA ARG A 268 -27.36 -22.97 18.12
C ARG A 268 -28.38 -23.15 17.00
N CYS A 269 -28.49 -24.38 16.51
CA CYS A 269 -29.41 -24.82 15.46
C CYS A 269 -30.04 -26.16 15.90
N ASN A 270 -31.07 -26.15 16.77
CA ASN A 270 -31.88 -27.28 17.29
C ASN A 270 -31.38 -28.73 17.03
N GLY A 271 -30.11 -29.03 17.35
CA GLY A 271 -29.44 -30.33 17.14
C GLY A 271 -29.28 -30.79 15.67
N LYS A 272 -29.44 -29.89 14.69
CA LYS A 272 -29.65 -30.21 13.28
C LYS A 272 -28.47 -29.87 12.37
N CYS A 273 -27.55 -29.01 12.81
CA CYS A 273 -26.39 -28.58 12.05
C CYS A 273 -25.12 -29.11 12.74
N ALA A 274 -24.37 -30.04 12.11
CA ALA A 274 -23.15 -30.60 12.71
C ALA A 274 -21.89 -29.98 12.09
N THR A 275 -21.90 -29.80 10.77
CA THR A 275 -20.82 -29.17 9.99
C THR A 275 -21.14 -27.69 9.73
N ALA A 276 -20.13 -26.94 9.26
CA ALA A 276 -20.35 -25.57 8.84
C ALA A 276 -21.22 -25.52 7.57
N GLU A 277 -21.03 -26.46 6.64
CA GLU A 277 -21.84 -26.59 5.43
C GLU A 277 -23.32 -26.84 5.75
N ASP A 278 -23.63 -27.74 6.70
CA ASP A 278 -25.02 -27.96 7.15
C ASP A 278 -25.67 -26.65 7.60
N THR A 279 -24.92 -25.83 8.33
CA THR A 279 -25.37 -24.52 8.82
C THR A 279 -25.62 -23.57 7.65
N VAL A 280 -24.69 -23.49 6.70
CA VAL A 280 -24.82 -22.64 5.50
C VAL A 280 -26.02 -23.05 4.65
N GLU A 281 -26.26 -24.35 4.47
CA GLU A 281 -27.38 -24.81 3.65
C GLU A 281 -28.73 -24.56 4.31
N ARG A 282 -28.85 -24.86 5.61
CA ARG A 282 -30.11 -24.72 6.35
C ARG A 282 -30.46 -23.27 6.68
N HIS A 283 -29.44 -22.45 6.92
CA HIS A 283 -29.59 -21.04 7.33
C HIS A 283 -29.00 -20.08 6.29
N LEU A 284 -29.06 -20.47 5.00
CA LEU A 284 -28.44 -19.74 3.89
C LEU A 284 -28.77 -18.23 3.89
N LYS A 285 -30.03 -17.87 4.16
CA LYS A 285 -30.47 -16.48 4.19
C LYS A 285 -29.90 -15.71 5.38
N ASP A 286 -29.81 -16.34 6.54
CA ASP A 286 -29.24 -15.76 7.75
C ASP A 286 -27.75 -15.47 7.54
N ILE A 287 -27.00 -16.47 7.09
CA ILE A 287 -25.56 -16.38 6.82
C ILE A 287 -25.27 -15.30 5.77
N ALA A 288 -26.00 -15.30 4.66
CA ALA A 288 -25.88 -14.27 3.64
C ALA A 288 -26.37 -12.89 4.10
N GLY A 289 -27.30 -12.84 5.06
CA GLY A 289 -27.76 -11.60 5.68
C GLY A 289 -26.65 -10.93 6.47
N ILE A 290 -25.95 -11.70 7.31
CA ILE A 290 -24.76 -11.25 8.07
C ILE A 290 -23.68 -10.82 7.07
N TYR A 291 -23.25 -11.72 6.20
CA TYR A 291 -22.22 -11.46 5.19
C TYR A 291 -22.55 -10.26 4.28
N GLY A 292 -23.82 -10.05 3.95
CA GLY A 292 -24.25 -8.98 3.06
C GLY A 292 -24.58 -7.66 3.78
N THR A 293 -24.78 -7.64 5.10
CA THR A 293 -25.31 -6.49 5.86
C THR A 293 -26.69 -5.99 5.44
N HIS A 294 -27.45 -6.80 4.68
CA HIS A 294 -28.71 -6.37 4.06
C HIS A 294 -29.89 -6.48 5.02
N GLY A 295 -30.49 -5.37 5.45
CA GLY A 295 -31.66 -5.38 6.35
C GLY A 295 -32.91 -6.09 5.81
N ALA A 296 -32.99 -6.37 4.51
CA ALA A 296 -34.08 -7.10 3.86
C ALA A 296 -33.73 -8.57 3.54
N TRP A 297 -32.69 -9.13 4.15
CA TRP A 297 -32.14 -10.46 3.87
C TRP A 297 -33.18 -11.59 3.87
N ARG A 298 -34.22 -11.50 4.71
CA ARG A 298 -35.32 -12.48 4.79
C ARG A 298 -36.07 -12.65 3.46
N TYR A 299 -36.19 -11.58 2.69
CA TYR A 299 -36.93 -11.55 1.43
C TYR A 299 -36.09 -11.89 0.20
N CYS A 300 -34.77 -12.09 0.36
CA CYS A 300 -33.90 -12.52 -0.73
C CYS A 300 -34.30 -13.92 -1.21
N ARG A 301 -34.35 -14.09 -2.54
CA ARG A 301 -34.55 -15.40 -3.16
C ARG A 301 -33.28 -16.25 -2.97
N GLU A 302 -33.44 -17.54 -2.75
CA GLU A 302 -32.31 -18.43 -2.45
C GLU A 302 -31.22 -18.44 -3.54
N ASP A 303 -31.60 -18.40 -4.82
CA ASP A 303 -30.67 -18.31 -5.94
C ASP A 303 -29.82 -17.03 -5.90
N ALA A 304 -30.46 -15.90 -5.60
CA ALA A 304 -29.75 -14.64 -5.38
C ALA A 304 -28.86 -14.71 -4.14
N THR A 305 -29.35 -15.32 -3.05
CA THR A 305 -28.61 -15.49 -1.80
C THR A 305 -27.33 -16.31 -1.99
N ARG A 306 -27.39 -17.46 -2.69
CA ARG A 306 -26.21 -18.27 -3.03
C ARG A 306 -25.21 -17.49 -3.87
N LYS A 307 -25.69 -16.72 -4.85
CA LYS A 307 -24.83 -15.87 -5.69
C LYS A 307 -24.14 -14.77 -4.89
N VAL A 308 -24.83 -14.17 -3.92
CA VAL A 308 -24.27 -13.14 -3.03
C VAL A 308 -23.16 -13.76 -2.19
N LEU A 309 -23.48 -14.83 -1.44
CA LEU A 309 -22.56 -15.51 -0.54
C LEU A 309 -21.32 -16.02 -1.28
N GLY A 310 -21.51 -16.59 -2.48
CA GLY A 310 -20.43 -17.06 -3.32
C GLY A 310 -19.99 -18.47 -3.00
N GLU A 311 -18.72 -18.74 -3.30
CA GLU A 311 -18.06 -20.01 -3.03
C GLU A 311 -17.58 -20.06 -1.57
N ASN A 312 -17.74 -21.21 -0.93
CA ASN A 312 -17.11 -21.49 0.36
C ASN A 312 -15.64 -21.81 0.11
N LEU A 313 -14.73 -21.00 0.66
CA LEU A 313 -13.29 -21.11 0.45
C LEU A 313 -12.60 -22.01 1.49
N SER A 314 -13.35 -22.65 2.37
CA SER A 314 -12.82 -23.61 3.33
C SER A 314 -12.31 -24.88 2.64
N LEU A 315 -11.21 -25.45 3.16
CA LEU A 315 -10.74 -26.80 2.79
C LEU A 315 -11.34 -27.90 3.66
N ASP A 316 -12.07 -27.53 4.71
CA ASP A 316 -12.55 -28.43 5.76
C ASP A 316 -14.04 -28.21 6.06
N VAL A 317 -14.73 -29.27 6.48
CA VAL A 317 -16.12 -29.24 6.95
C VAL A 317 -16.28 -28.57 8.31
N HIS A 318 -15.18 -28.43 9.06
CA HIS A 318 -15.18 -27.83 10.40
C HIS A 318 -15.49 -26.33 10.41
N TYR A 319 -15.32 -25.64 9.29
CA TYR A 319 -15.59 -24.22 9.16
C TYR A 319 -15.98 -23.85 7.71
N ALA A 320 -16.58 -22.68 7.53
CA ALA A 320 -16.87 -22.10 6.22
C ALA A 320 -16.29 -20.69 6.15
N ILE A 321 -15.77 -20.32 4.97
CA ILE A 321 -15.09 -19.05 4.74
C ILE A 321 -15.70 -18.35 3.52
N PHE A 322 -16.07 -17.09 3.70
CA PHE A 322 -16.59 -16.23 2.63
C PHE A 322 -15.92 -14.87 2.67
N VAL A 323 -15.51 -14.36 1.50
CA VAL A 323 -14.74 -13.13 1.39
C VAL A 323 -15.49 -12.11 0.53
N SER A 324 -15.70 -10.92 1.08
CA SER A 324 -16.26 -9.78 0.33
C SER A 324 -15.48 -8.50 0.59
N GLY A 325 -15.82 -7.45 -0.15
CA GLY A 325 -15.18 -6.16 0.02
C GLY A 325 -15.63 -5.32 1.21
N ALA A 326 -16.68 -5.72 1.93
CA ALA A 326 -17.17 -4.99 3.10
C ALA A 326 -17.14 -5.85 4.36
N VAL A 327 -17.62 -7.09 4.24
CA VAL A 327 -17.69 -8.07 5.33
C VAL A 327 -17.21 -9.41 4.84
N SER A 328 -16.21 -9.98 5.49
CA SER A 328 -15.83 -11.38 5.33
C SER A 328 -16.37 -12.17 6.52
N LEU A 329 -16.68 -13.45 6.29
CA LEU A 329 -17.33 -14.29 7.28
C LEU A 329 -16.55 -15.59 7.45
N PHE A 330 -16.18 -15.87 8.69
CA PHE A 330 -15.77 -17.19 9.15
C PHE A 330 -16.92 -17.79 9.97
N LEU A 331 -17.30 -19.03 9.67
CA LEU A 331 -18.35 -19.76 10.39
C LEU A 331 -17.80 -21.11 10.85
N GLY A 332 -17.51 -21.22 12.15
CA GLY A 332 -17.17 -22.47 12.80
C GLY A 332 -18.36 -23.41 12.89
N SER A 333 -18.08 -24.72 12.90
CA SER A 333 -19.07 -25.77 13.09
C SER A 333 -19.22 -26.17 14.56
N THR A 334 -20.30 -26.88 14.88
CA THR A 334 -20.43 -27.53 16.21
C THR A 334 -19.32 -28.55 16.44
N THR A 335 -18.88 -29.24 15.39
CA THR A 335 -17.77 -30.19 15.48
C THR A 335 -16.46 -29.49 15.89
N LEU A 336 -16.17 -28.32 15.31
CA LEU A 336 -15.01 -27.51 15.68
C LEU A 336 -15.09 -27.05 17.15
N ASP A 337 -16.27 -26.61 17.62
CA ASP A 337 -16.46 -26.25 19.03
C ASP A 337 -16.21 -27.43 19.98
N GLU A 338 -16.63 -28.64 19.61
CA GLU A 338 -16.39 -29.86 20.39
C GLU A 338 -14.90 -30.24 20.43
N GLU A 339 -14.18 -30.11 19.32
CA GLU A 339 -12.74 -30.39 19.23
C GLU A 339 -11.92 -29.41 20.07
N LEU A 340 -12.20 -28.12 19.92
CA LEU A 340 -11.47 -27.06 20.62
C LEU A 340 -11.89 -26.90 22.08
N LYS A 341 -12.98 -27.54 22.51
CA LYS A 341 -13.45 -27.54 23.91
C LYS A 341 -12.38 -28.01 24.91
N PHE A 342 -11.50 -28.91 24.48
CA PHE A 342 -10.46 -29.49 25.34
C PHE A 342 -9.09 -28.84 25.18
N ALA A 343 -8.98 -27.78 24.35
CA ALA A 343 -7.76 -27.01 24.23
C ALA A 343 -7.41 -26.33 25.57
N LYS A 344 -6.11 -26.26 25.89
CA LYS A 344 -5.61 -25.61 27.11
C LYS A 344 -6.01 -24.14 27.18
N ASP A 345 -5.92 -23.46 26.03
CA ASP A 345 -6.43 -22.11 25.82
C ASP A 345 -7.41 -22.15 24.64
N LYS A 346 -8.70 -22.23 24.96
CA LYS A 346 -9.78 -22.33 23.98
C LYS A 346 -9.89 -21.07 23.12
N GLU A 347 -9.66 -19.89 23.70
CA GLU A 347 -9.75 -18.62 22.99
C GLU A 347 -8.63 -18.52 21.93
N LEU A 348 -7.40 -18.79 22.34
CA LEU A 348 -6.26 -18.80 21.43
C LEU A 348 -6.44 -19.84 20.32
N ALA A 349 -6.92 -21.04 20.65
CA ALA A 349 -7.14 -22.11 19.69
C ALA A 349 -8.15 -21.70 18.60
N TYR A 350 -9.24 -21.02 18.97
CA TYR A 350 -10.16 -20.45 17.98
C TYR A 350 -9.50 -19.38 17.13
N ARG A 351 -8.83 -18.41 17.75
CA ARG A 351 -8.21 -17.32 17.01
C ARG A 351 -7.16 -17.79 16.01
N LEU A 352 -6.41 -18.85 16.35
CA LEU A 352 -5.48 -19.48 15.41
C LEU A 352 -6.18 -19.99 14.14
N VAL A 353 -7.37 -20.56 14.26
CA VAL A 353 -8.18 -20.99 13.09
C VAL A 353 -8.79 -19.77 12.37
N GLU A 354 -9.16 -18.72 13.10
CA GLU A 354 -9.72 -17.49 12.51
C GLU A 354 -8.67 -16.71 11.70
N LEU A 355 -7.38 -16.82 12.02
CA LEU A 355 -6.29 -16.19 11.26
C LEU A 355 -6.27 -16.62 9.80
N ILE A 356 -6.74 -17.84 9.50
CA ILE A 356 -6.91 -18.36 8.12
C ILE A 356 -7.70 -17.37 7.25
N LEU A 357 -8.69 -16.66 7.82
CA LEU A 357 -9.42 -15.61 7.12
C LEU A 357 -8.88 -14.21 7.41
N VAL A 358 -8.59 -13.90 8.67
CA VAL A 358 -8.26 -12.52 9.07
C VAL A 358 -6.97 -12.03 8.42
N GLN A 359 -5.92 -12.86 8.34
CA GLN A 359 -4.65 -12.46 7.73
C GLN A 359 -4.79 -12.15 6.24
N PRO A 360 -5.36 -13.04 5.38
CA PRO A 360 -5.59 -12.68 3.99
C PRO A 360 -6.43 -11.40 3.81
N VAL A 361 -7.46 -11.16 4.63
CA VAL A 361 -8.27 -9.93 4.53
C VAL A 361 -7.47 -8.68 4.92
N GLU A 362 -6.53 -8.81 5.85
CA GLU A 362 -5.58 -7.75 6.21
C GLU A 362 -4.68 -7.40 5.02
N PHE A 363 -4.06 -8.40 4.38
CA PHE A 363 -3.21 -8.22 3.21
C PHE A 363 -3.99 -7.79 1.95
N LEU A 364 -5.26 -8.19 1.80
CA LEU A 364 -6.17 -7.66 0.78
C LEU A 364 -6.43 -6.17 1.00
N SER A 365 -6.62 -5.77 2.25
CA SER A 365 -6.85 -4.36 2.62
C SER A 365 -5.59 -3.52 2.39
N LEU A 366 -4.40 -4.07 2.68
CA LEU A 366 -3.11 -3.48 2.31
C LEU A 366 -2.96 -3.33 0.81
N SER A 367 -3.20 -4.41 0.04
CA SER A 367 -3.11 -4.40 -1.43
C SER A 367 -4.04 -3.38 -2.06
N GLY A 368 -5.29 -3.32 -1.59
CA GLY A 368 -6.26 -2.33 -2.06
C GLY A 368 -5.87 -0.90 -1.72
N MET A 369 -5.23 -0.67 -0.57
CA MET A 369 -4.72 0.65 -0.22
C MET A 369 -3.50 1.05 -1.05
N ILE A 370 -2.57 0.12 -1.34
CA ILE A 370 -1.43 0.35 -2.24
C ILE A 370 -1.95 0.85 -3.59
N LEU A 371 -2.84 0.08 -4.22
CA LEU A 371 -3.40 0.45 -5.52
C LEU A 371 -4.11 1.79 -5.50
N ARG A 372 -4.88 2.08 -4.44
CA ARG A 372 -5.60 3.35 -4.27
C ARG A 372 -4.66 4.54 -4.12
N VAL A 373 -3.65 4.40 -3.27
CA VAL A 373 -2.62 5.42 -3.01
C VAL A 373 -1.90 5.77 -4.30
N TYR A 374 -1.37 4.77 -4.99
CA TYR A 374 -0.63 4.97 -6.23
C TYR A 374 -1.55 5.50 -7.35
N THR A 375 -2.77 4.97 -7.49
CA THR A 375 -3.76 5.52 -8.45
C THR A 375 -4.06 7.00 -8.18
N SER A 376 -4.20 7.41 -6.92
CA SER A 376 -4.46 8.80 -6.55
C SER A 376 -3.30 9.73 -6.94
N VAL A 377 -2.07 9.38 -6.54
CA VAL A 377 -0.87 10.15 -6.87
C VAL A 377 -0.72 10.29 -8.37
N TYR A 378 -0.84 9.19 -9.12
CA TYR A 378 -0.64 9.21 -10.56
C TYR A 378 -1.73 9.95 -11.30
N ARG A 379 -3.01 9.78 -10.94
CA ARG A 379 -4.07 10.56 -11.57
C ARG A 379 -3.87 12.06 -11.38
N ASN A 380 -3.41 12.49 -10.20
CA ASN A 380 -3.13 13.89 -9.93
C ASN A 380 -1.92 14.40 -10.71
N LYS A 381 -0.75 13.76 -10.59
CA LYS A 381 0.47 14.14 -11.31
C LYS A 381 0.24 14.12 -12.83
N PHE A 382 -0.41 13.08 -13.35
CA PHE A 382 -0.65 12.92 -14.78
C PHE A 382 -1.70 13.90 -15.33
N ARG A 383 -2.72 14.27 -14.55
CA ARG A 383 -3.67 15.32 -14.92
C ARG A 383 -2.96 16.67 -15.01
N GLU A 384 -2.18 17.01 -13.98
CA GLU A 384 -1.40 18.25 -13.96
C GLU A 384 -0.44 18.31 -15.16
N PHE A 385 0.28 17.21 -15.41
CA PHE A 385 1.14 17.04 -16.57
C PHE A 385 0.39 17.33 -17.88
N ARG A 386 -0.78 16.70 -18.11
CA ARG A 386 -1.58 16.90 -19.32
C ARG A 386 -2.06 18.34 -19.46
N GLU A 387 -2.40 19.00 -18.36
CA GLU A 387 -2.82 20.40 -18.37
C GLU A 387 -1.66 21.36 -18.68
N ARG A 388 -0.49 21.14 -18.08
CA ARG A 388 0.74 21.90 -18.39
C ARG A 388 1.10 21.78 -19.86
N LYS A 389 1.06 20.55 -20.41
CA LYS A 389 1.28 20.32 -21.85
C LYS A 389 0.25 21.04 -22.73
N LYS A 390 -1.03 21.06 -22.34
CA LYS A 390 -2.08 21.83 -23.06
C LYS A 390 -1.85 23.34 -23.01
N ARG A 391 -1.23 23.86 -21.94
CA ARG A 391 -0.82 25.27 -21.82
C ARG A 391 0.47 25.59 -22.59
N GLY A 392 1.09 24.60 -23.24
CA GLY A 392 2.35 24.77 -23.97
C GLY A 392 3.58 24.84 -23.07
N GLU A 393 3.46 24.47 -21.80
CA GLU A 393 4.61 24.37 -20.90
C GLU A 393 5.51 23.21 -21.32
N ILE A 394 6.83 23.42 -21.25
CA ILE A 394 7.80 22.36 -21.52
C ILE A 394 7.76 21.38 -20.37
N VAL A 395 7.52 20.10 -20.69
CA VAL A 395 7.62 19.02 -19.71
C VAL A 395 8.91 18.24 -19.94
N ARG A 396 9.66 18.01 -18.87
CA ARG A 396 10.97 17.34 -18.96
C ARG A 396 10.79 15.82 -19.02
N PRO A 397 11.61 15.09 -19.78
CA PRO A 397 11.62 13.63 -19.76
C PRO A 397 11.82 13.05 -18.35
N SER A 398 12.59 13.73 -17.50
CA SER A 398 12.81 13.33 -16.10
C SER A 398 11.51 13.29 -15.27
N GLU A 399 10.55 14.18 -15.55
CA GLU A 399 9.25 14.18 -14.84
C GLU A 399 8.41 12.95 -15.25
N VAL A 400 8.51 12.52 -16.52
CA VAL A 400 7.85 11.29 -16.99
C VAL A 400 8.51 10.06 -16.36
N ALA A 401 9.85 10.05 -16.28
CA ALA A 401 10.60 8.97 -15.66
C ALA A 401 10.25 8.79 -14.18
N GLU A 402 10.15 9.89 -13.41
CA GLU A 402 9.76 9.85 -11.99
C GLU A 402 8.35 9.27 -11.79
N ILE A 403 7.37 9.68 -12.61
CA ILE A 403 6.00 9.15 -12.56
C ILE A 403 5.99 7.66 -12.91
N ARG A 404 6.79 7.25 -13.89
CA ARG A 404 6.90 5.87 -14.35
C ARG A 404 7.52 4.97 -13.27
N GLU A 405 8.64 5.39 -12.69
CA GLU A 405 9.36 4.67 -11.64
C GLU A 405 8.45 4.39 -10.46
N GLY A 406 7.83 5.42 -9.89
CA GLY A 406 6.93 5.18 -8.76
C GLY A 406 5.73 4.28 -9.10
N LEU A 407 5.26 4.27 -10.35
CA LEU A 407 4.12 3.43 -10.74
C LEU A 407 4.55 1.96 -10.89
N MET A 408 5.78 1.74 -11.36
CA MET A 408 6.42 0.42 -11.32
C MET A 408 6.57 -0.05 -9.87
N ASP A 409 7.08 0.79 -8.98
CA ASP A 409 7.24 0.46 -7.56
C ASP A 409 5.89 0.07 -6.94
N GLY A 410 4.83 0.86 -7.17
CA GLY A 410 3.51 0.56 -6.65
C GLY A 410 2.90 -0.74 -7.19
N LEU A 411 3.16 -1.08 -8.44
CA LEU A 411 2.72 -2.35 -9.04
C LEU A 411 3.54 -3.53 -8.52
N GLU A 412 4.84 -3.34 -8.33
CA GLU A 412 5.73 -4.33 -7.74
C GLU A 412 5.30 -4.64 -6.30
N GLU A 413 5.10 -3.61 -5.47
CA GLU A 413 4.62 -3.78 -4.09
C GLU A 413 3.25 -4.48 -4.03
N TYR A 414 2.31 -4.14 -4.93
CA TYR A 414 1.03 -4.86 -5.02
C TYR A 414 1.20 -6.35 -5.35
N ASN A 415 2.16 -6.70 -6.21
CA ASN A 415 2.44 -8.10 -6.55
C ASN A 415 3.12 -8.83 -5.38
N ASN A 416 4.01 -8.16 -4.65
CA ASN A 416 4.78 -8.71 -3.55
C ASN A 416 3.93 -8.99 -2.30
N VAL A 417 3.00 -8.09 -1.97
CA VAL A 417 2.12 -8.17 -0.78
C VAL A 417 1.21 -9.41 -0.75
N SER A 418 1.19 -10.23 -1.80
CA SER A 418 0.18 -11.28 -1.98
C SER A 418 0.72 -12.68 -2.25
N LEU A 419 1.98 -12.95 -1.93
CA LEU A 419 2.57 -14.27 -2.15
C LEU A 419 2.24 -15.23 -0.99
N PHE A 420 0.96 -15.42 -0.70
CA PHE A 420 0.55 -16.54 0.15
C PHE A 420 0.84 -17.84 -0.61
N ILE A 421 1.60 -18.75 -0.01
CA ILE A 421 2.07 -19.98 -0.65
C ILE A 421 1.30 -21.23 -0.21
N LYS A 422 0.44 -21.12 0.82
CA LYS A 422 -0.37 -22.21 1.36
C LYS A 422 -1.86 -21.95 1.15
N ASP A 423 -2.60 -23.05 0.95
CA ASP A 423 -4.06 -23.02 0.94
C ASP A 423 -4.59 -23.32 2.36
N PRO A 424 -5.72 -22.70 2.77
CA PRO A 424 -6.62 -21.90 1.93
C PRO A 424 -6.26 -20.42 1.77
N GLU A 425 -5.28 -19.88 2.50
CA GLU A 425 -4.96 -18.44 2.54
C GLU A 425 -4.67 -17.88 1.15
N ARG A 426 -3.92 -18.62 0.32
CA ARG A 426 -3.66 -18.28 -1.09
C ARG A 426 -4.95 -18.19 -1.90
N SER A 427 -5.81 -19.20 -1.82
CA SER A 427 -7.11 -19.20 -2.50
C SER A 427 -8.03 -18.06 -2.03
N ILE A 428 -8.01 -17.74 -0.74
CA ILE A 428 -8.72 -16.60 -0.14
C ILE A 428 -8.20 -15.28 -0.72
N MET A 429 -6.87 -15.12 -0.80
CA MET A 429 -6.24 -13.94 -1.38
C MET A 429 -6.60 -13.77 -2.87
N GLU A 430 -6.52 -14.84 -3.66
CA GLU A 430 -6.86 -14.83 -5.08
C GLU A 430 -8.35 -14.47 -5.31
N HIS A 431 -9.26 -15.15 -4.60
CA HIS A 431 -10.70 -14.88 -4.69
C HIS A 431 -11.04 -13.46 -4.22
N GLY A 432 -10.42 -13.00 -3.13
CA GLY A 432 -10.60 -11.67 -2.59
C GLY A 432 -10.16 -10.57 -3.56
N LYS A 433 -9.02 -10.74 -4.24
CA LYS A 433 -8.55 -9.81 -5.29
C LYS A 433 -9.56 -9.69 -6.44
N GLU A 434 -10.16 -10.80 -6.86
CA GLU A 434 -11.18 -10.81 -7.90
C GLU A 434 -12.45 -10.07 -7.43
N ARG A 435 -12.96 -10.41 -6.24
CA ARG A 435 -14.17 -9.82 -5.65
C ARG A 435 -14.05 -8.32 -5.45
N LEU A 436 -12.88 -7.87 -5.01
CA LEU A 436 -12.53 -6.46 -4.81
C LEU A 436 -12.14 -5.74 -6.11
N ARG A 437 -12.03 -6.47 -7.22
CA ARG A 437 -11.58 -5.96 -8.53
C ARG A 437 -10.18 -5.33 -8.51
N LEU A 438 -9.32 -5.78 -7.58
CA LEU A 438 -7.96 -5.26 -7.44
C LEU A 438 -7.13 -5.54 -8.70
N SER A 439 -7.33 -6.69 -9.34
CA SER A 439 -6.69 -7.00 -10.63
C SER A 439 -7.06 -6.00 -11.71
N GLY A 440 -8.33 -5.56 -11.75
CA GLY A 440 -8.78 -4.54 -12.70
C GLY A 440 -8.18 -3.15 -12.42
N GLU A 441 -7.99 -2.79 -11.16
CA GLU A 441 -7.29 -1.57 -10.76
C GLU A 441 -5.79 -1.63 -11.12
N ALA A 442 -5.14 -2.76 -10.87
CA ALA A 442 -3.76 -3.00 -11.26
C ALA A 442 -3.58 -2.95 -12.79
N ASP A 443 -4.50 -3.51 -13.57
CA ASP A 443 -4.47 -3.45 -15.03
C ASP A 443 -4.70 -2.03 -15.56
N ALA A 444 -5.54 -1.23 -14.89
CA ALA A 444 -5.67 0.19 -15.19
C ALA A 444 -4.36 0.96 -14.96
N LEU A 445 -3.64 0.66 -13.87
CA LEU A 445 -2.30 1.22 -13.61
C LEU A 445 -1.28 0.76 -14.68
N LYS A 446 -1.26 -0.52 -15.07
CA LYS A 446 -0.40 -1.00 -16.16
C LYS A 446 -0.69 -0.30 -17.49
N SER A 447 -1.96 -0.02 -17.78
CA SER A 447 -2.32 0.76 -18.97
C SER A 447 -1.77 2.18 -18.90
N LEU A 448 -1.83 2.83 -17.73
CA LEU A 448 -1.22 4.14 -17.52
C LEU A 448 0.31 4.09 -17.65
N LEU A 449 0.96 3.04 -17.15
CA LEU A 449 2.40 2.82 -17.34
C LEU A 449 2.76 2.80 -18.82
N LYS A 450 1.99 2.06 -19.63
CA LYS A 450 2.21 1.95 -21.06
C LYS A 450 2.03 3.29 -21.78
N GLU A 451 1.03 4.09 -21.38
CA GLU A 451 0.87 5.46 -21.90
C GLU A 451 2.09 6.33 -21.59
N LEU A 452 2.67 6.19 -20.39
CA LEU A 452 3.90 6.91 -20.01
C LEU A 452 5.11 6.44 -20.81
N ASP A 453 5.24 5.13 -21.05
CA ASP A 453 6.32 4.56 -21.88
C ASP A 453 6.26 5.07 -23.32
N ASP A 454 5.07 5.08 -23.93
CA ASP A 454 4.87 5.62 -25.28
C ASP A 454 5.18 7.12 -25.34
N MET A 455 4.84 7.85 -24.28
CA MET A 455 5.13 9.27 -24.17
C MET A 455 6.62 9.55 -23.98
N ALA A 456 7.30 8.80 -23.12
CA ALA A 456 8.75 8.89 -22.92
C ALA A 456 9.47 8.63 -24.24
N ARG A 457 9.10 7.57 -24.98
CA ARG A 457 9.65 7.28 -26.31
C ARG A 457 9.46 8.46 -27.26
N THR A 458 8.25 9.04 -27.30
CA THR A 458 7.95 10.19 -28.17
C THR A 458 8.85 11.40 -27.81
N PHE A 459 9.07 11.67 -26.53
CA PHE A 459 9.97 12.75 -26.11
C PHE A 459 11.41 12.50 -26.53
N TYR A 460 11.94 11.29 -26.35
CA TYR A 460 13.29 10.95 -26.81
C TYR A 460 13.43 11.06 -28.34
N GLU A 461 12.41 10.66 -29.09
CA GLU A 461 12.39 10.82 -30.55
C GLU A 461 12.36 12.30 -30.97
N GLU A 462 11.54 13.13 -30.32
CA GLU A 462 11.49 14.58 -30.58
C GLU A 462 12.81 15.28 -30.22
N GLU A 463 13.44 14.91 -29.12
CA GLU A 463 14.71 15.48 -28.65
C GLU A 463 15.86 15.08 -29.60
N ALA A 464 15.93 13.81 -29.99
CA ALA A 464 16.87 13.34 -30.99
C ALA A 464 16.68 14.04 -32.35
N LEU A 465 15.43 14.29 -32.76
CA LEU A 465 15.14 15.02 -33.98
C LEU A 465 15.57 16.49 -33.89
N LYS A 466 15.34 17.16 -32.75
CA LYS A 466 15.81 18.54 -32.50
C LYS A 466 17.32 18.62 -32.54
N GLU A 467 18.03 17.69 -31.90
CA GLU A 467 19.49 17.63 -31.97
C GLU A 467 19.98 17.45 -33.41
N GLN A 468 19.35 16.57 -34.20
CA GLN A 468 19.68 16.39 -35.61
C GLN A 468 19.45 17.66 -36.43
N VAL A 469 18.34 18.37 -36.18
CA VAL A 469 18.04 19.66 -36.85
C VAL A 469 19.04 20.73 -36.46
N GLU A 470 19.42 20.82 -35.17
CA GLU A 470 20.41 21.79 -34.71
C GLU A 470 21.80 21.48 -35.27
N LEU A 471 22.20 20.20 -35.29
CA LEU A 471 23.42 19.72 -35.94
C LEU A 471 23.43 20.08 -37.43
N ALA A 472 22.32 19.85 -38.14
CA ALA A 472 22.19 20.21 -39.54
C ALA A 472 22.32 21.73 -39.76
N ALA A 473 21.68 22.54 -38.91
CA ALA A 473 21.78 24.01 -38.97
C ALA A 473 23.22 24.49 -38.70
N ARG A 474 23.91 23.93 -37.70
CA ARG A 474 25.33 24.22 -37.43
C ARG A 474 26.23 23.81 -38.59
N GLN A 475 25.96 22.67 -39.22
CA GLN A 475 26.70 22.21 -40.39
C GLN A 475 26.48 23.15 -41.58
N GLU A 476 25.27 23.67 -41.77
CA GLU A 476 24.98 24.68 -42.78
C GLU A 476 25.74 25.99 -42.50
N ASP A 477 25.74 26.49 -41.27
CA ASP A 477 26.48 27.70 -40.89
C ASP A 477 28.00 27.54 -41.08
N LEU A 478 28.56 26.39 -40.67
CA LEU A 478 29.96 26.05 -40.93
C LEU A 478 30.28 26.02 -42.43
N SER A 479 29.38 25.47 -43.24
CA SER A 479 29.55 25.43 -44.70
C SER A 479 29.56 26.84 -45.31
N ARG A 480 28.67 27.73 -44.86
CA ARG A 480 28.63 29.14 -45.29
C ARG A 480 29.91 29.88 -44.88
N LYS A 481 30.38 29.67 -43.65
CA LYS A 481 31.64 30.24 -43.16
C LYS A 481 32.85 29.74 -43.97
N GLN A 482 32.90 28.46 -44.32
CA GLN A 482 33.95 27.92 -45.19
C GLN A 482 33.95 28.56 -46.59
N VAL A 483 32.78 28.77 -47.19
CA VAL A 483 32.67 29.46 -48.50
C VAL A 483 33.21 30.88 -48.39
N LEU A 484 32.80 31.64 -47.37
CA LEU A 484 33.30 32.99 -47.10
C LEU A 484 34.82 33.03 -46.89
N LEU A 485 35.35 32.10 -46.08
CA LEU A 485 36.79 31.99 -45.83
C LEU A 485 37.55 31.66 -47.13
N THR A 486 37.00 30.79 -47.97
CA THR A 486 37.59 30.43 -49.27
C THR A 486 37.62 31.62 -50.21
N ILE A 487 36.56 32.44 -50.24
CA ILE A 487 36.53 33.68 -51.02
C ILE A 487 37.61 34.65 -50.50
N LEU A 488 37.70 34.84 -49.18
CA LEU A 488 38.68 35.71 -48.54
C LEU A 488 40.12 35.28 -48.86
N PHE A 489 40.46 34.00 -48.69
CA PHE A 489 41.76 33.44 -49.07
C PHE A 489 42.04 33.56 -50.56
N GLY A 490 41.01 33.39 -51.40
CA GLY A 490 41.11 33.64 -52.84
C GLY A 490 41.50 35.08 -53.14
N VAL A 491 40.84 36.06 -52.52
CA VAL A 491 41.17 37.48 -52.70
C VAL A 491 42.59 37.80 -52.23
N PHE A 492 42.99 37.34 -51.04
CA PHE A 492 44.37 37.53 -50.55
C PHE A 492 45.41 36.87 -51.46
N GLY A 493 45.14 35.66 -51.96
CA GLY A 493 46.00 34.99 -52.93
C GLY A 493 46.13 35.77 -54.25
N ALA A 494 45.06 36.44 -54.70
CA ALA A 494 45.10 37.31 -55.87
C ALA A 494 46.02 38.51 -55.66
N PHE A 495 45.92 39.16 -54.50
CA PHE A 495 46.80 40.28 -54.16
C PHE A 495 48.26 39.86 -54.05
N GLN A 496 48.57 38.74 -53.38
CA GLN A 496 49.93 38.22 -53.30
C GLN A 496 50.52 37.86 -54.67
N ALA A 497 49.72 37.24 -55.54
CA ALA A 497 50.14 36.92 -56.91
C ALA A 497 50.40 38.20 -57.71
N LEU A 498 49.56 39.22 -57.57
CA LEU A 498 49.72 40.52 -58.22
C LEU A 498 50.98 41.24 -57.73
N GLU A 499 51.19 41.32 -56.43
CA GLU A 499 52.37 41.94 -55.78
C GLU A 499 53.68 41.25 -56.20
N TYR A 500 53.66 39.92 -56.36
CA TYR A 500 54.82 39.17 -56.86
C TYR A 500 55.11 39.39 -58.36
N LEU A 501 54.05 39.52 -59.18
CA LEU A 501 54.17 39.62 -60.64
C LEU A 501 54.39 41.05 -61.15
N GLU A 502 53.87 42.06 -60.45
CA GLU A 502 53.93 43.46 -60.85
C GLU A 502 55.37 43.97 -61.13
N PRO A 503 56.37 43.71 -60.25
CA PRO A 503 57.74 44.17 -60.50
C PRO A 503 58.41 43.55 -61.73
N LYS A 504 57.91 42.39 -62.17
CA LYS A 504 58.52 41.59 -63.26
C LYS A 504 57.93 41.87 -64.62
N LEU A 505 56.62 42.14 -64.68
CA LEU A 505 55.86 42.18 -65.93
C LEU A 505 55.21 43.54 -66.19
N GLY A 506 55.20 44.43 -65.20
CA GLY A 506 54.42 45.66 -65.22
C GLY A 506 52.93 45.40 -64.92
N PHE A 507 52.28 46.39 -64.31
CA PHE A 507 50.91 46.29 -63.80
C PHE A 507 49.87 45.70 -64.76
N PRO A 508 49.74 46.13 -66.04
CA PRO A 508 48.67 45.61 -66.91
C PRO A 508 48.84 44.13 -67.25
N TYR A 509 50.08 43.65 -67.38
CA TYR A 509 50.37 42.24 -67.67
C TYR A 509 50.26 41.36 -66.43
N ALA A 510 50.71 41.85 -65.26
CA ALA A 510 50.51 41.16 -63.99
C ALA A 510 49.02 40.97 -63.68
N LEU A 511 48.21 41.99 -63.89
CA LEU A 511 46.75 41.91 -63.71
C LEU A 511 46.12 40.88 -64.65
N ALA A 512 46.51 40.87 -65.94
CA ALA A 512 45.99 39.92 -66.92
C ALA A 512 46.33 38.46 -66.57
N VAL A 513 47.56 38.20 -66.11
CA VAL A 513 48.00 36.85 -65.70
C VAL A 513 47.29 36.41 -64.43
N THR A 514 47.18 37.27 -63.42
CA THR A 514 46.44 36.96 -62.18
C THR A 514 44.98 36.67 -62.49
N LEU A 515 44.32 37.47 -63.32
CA LEU A 515 42.95 37.22 -63.75
C LEU A 515 42.83 35.89 -64.51
N ALA A 516 43.74 35.57 -65.42
CA ALA A 516 43.73 34.30 -66.16
C ALA A 516 43.86 33.08 -65.22
N ILE A 517 44.75 33.15 -64.22
CA ILE A 517 44.93 32.10 -63.20
C ILE A 517 43.64 31.93 -62.38
N PHE A 518 43.05 33.04 -61.91
CA PHE A 518 41.79 33.00 -61.17
C PHE A 518 40.63 32.47 -62.01
N THR A 519 40.58 32.81 -63.31
CA THR A 519 39.55 32.32 -64.23
C THR A 519 39.69 30.81 -64.45
N LEU A 520 40.93 30.31 -64.57
CA LEU A 520 41.23 28.88 -64.66
C LEU A 520 40.85 28.12 -63.38
N ILE A 521 41.21 28.66 -62.21
CA ILE A 521 40.85 28.08 -60.90
C ILE A 521 39.33 28.08 -60.72
N TYR A 522 38.66 29.18 -61.08
CA TYR A 522 37.20 29.31 -61.02
C TYR A 522 36.53 28.28 -61.93
N LEU A 523 36.98 28.14 -63.18
CA LEU A 523 36.46 27.13 -64.11
C LEU A 523 36.67 25.70 -63.59
N PHE A 524 37.83 25.43 -62.98
CA PHE A 524 38.13 24.13 -62.40
C PHE A 524 37.23 23.82 -61.18
N TYR A 525 37.05 24.79 -60.28
CA TYR A 525 36.31 24.61 -59.02
C TYR A 525 34.79 24.66 -59.21
N TYR A 526 34.26 25.51 -60.10
CA TYR A 526 32.81 25.64 -60.31
C TYR A 526 32.27 24.77 -61.44
N LYS A 527 33.06 24.44 -62.46
CA LYS A 527 32.59 23.67 -63.62
C LYS A 527 33.05 22.22 -63.59
N LEU A 528 34.30 21.96 -63.21
CA LEU A 528 34.88 20.61 -63.25
C LEU A 528 34.65 19.83 -61.94
N TYR A 529 34.80 20.48 -60.78
CA TYR A 529 34.68 19.82 -59.48
C TYR A 529 33.26 19.28 -59.17
N PRO A 530 32.14 20.01 -59.43
CA PRO A 530 30.80 19.46 -59.23
C PRO A 530 30.50 18.32 -60.20
N TYR A 531 31.02 18.38 -61.43
CA TYR A 531 30.90 17.33 -62.43
C TYR A 531 31.60 16.02 -61.99
N ILE A 532 32.82 16.13 -61.43
CA ILE A 532 33.56 14.99 -60.88
C ILE A 532 32.88 14.44 -59.62
N ARG A 533 32.44 15.31 -58.70
CA ARG A 533 31.74 14.91 -57.46
C ARG A 533 30.39 14.23 -57.74
N GLY A 534 29.63 14.72 -58.72
CA GLY A 534 28.38 14.12 -59.17
C GLY A 534 28.57 12.70 -59.72
N LYS A 535 29.64 12.47 -60.52
CA LYS A 535 29.99 11.12 -60.99
C LYS A 535 30.48 10.20 -59.87
N LEU A 536 31.21 10.70 -58.88
CA LEU A 536 31.65 9.91 -57.72
C LEU A 536 30.48 9.50 -56.81
N HIS A 537 29.48 10.36 -56.63
CA HIS A 537 28.26 10.00 -55.87
C HIS A 537 27.44 8.90 -56.57
N LEU A 538 27.33 8.98 -57.91
CA LEU A 538 26.72 7.93 -58.73
C LEU A 538 27.47 6.59 -58.63
N PHE A 539 28.81 6.62 -58.51
CA PHE A 539 29.62 5.41 -58.31
C PHE A 539 29.49 4.79 -56.91
N ARG A 540 29.31 5.60 -55.85
CA ARG A 540 29.09 5.08 -54.48
C ARG A 540 27.69 4.50 -54.30
N ARG A 541 26.66 5.08 -54.93
CA ARG A 541 25.28 4.58 -54.86
C ARG A 541 25.12 3.20 -55.51
N LYS A 542 25.88 2.93 -56.58
CA LYS A 542 25.96 1.61 -57.25
C LYS A 542 26.71 0.52 -56.49
N LYS A 543 27.32 0.83 -55.34
CA LYS A 543 28.10 -0.13 -54.54
C LYS A 543 27.42 -0.48 -53.21
N ALA A 544 26.28 0.15 -52.92
CA ALA A 544 25.48 -0.05 -51.71
C ALA A 544 24.11 -0.69 -52.00
N GLU A 545 23.76 -0.84 -53.28
CA GLU A 545 22.90 -1.91 -53.80
C GLU A 545 23.78 -3.12 -54.12
#